data_AF-A0A1G0M6K7-F1
#
_entry.id   AF-A0A1G0M6K7-F1
#
_cell.length_a   1.000
_cell.length_b   1.000
_cell.length_c   1.000
_cell.angle_alpha   90.00
_cell.angle_beta   90.00
_cell.angle_gamma   90.00
#
_symmetry.space_group_name_H-M   'P 1'
#
loop_
_entity.id
_entity.type
_entity.pdbx_description
1 polymer ?
#
loop_
_entity_poly.entity_id
_entity_poly.type
_entity_poly.pdbx_seq_one_letter_code
_entity_poly.pdbx_strand_id
1 'polypeptide(L)'
;MKRLLLLTALIILAMFSLADARVKVKGRGNNMTFDPDSVSPSVRPSLDLLSRKCVKCHSMEWTVIAIQTGRAPITGQPFDKQAVKAYGIKMLRKPNTDMSKQEIREIVILLNHLIDENRK
;
A
#
# COMPACT_ATOMS: atom_id res chain seq x y z
N MET A 1 15.93 23.92 -39.28
CA MET A 1 15.15 22.66 -39.14
C MET A 1 15.72 21.69 -38.10
N LYS A 2 17.01 21.31 -38.15
CA LYS A 2 17.62 20.38 -37.17
C LYS A 2 17.47 20.81 -35.69
N ARG A 3 17.61 22.10 -35.40
CA ARG A 3 17.39 22.66 -34.05
C ARG A 3 15.94 22.57 -33.58
N LEU A 4 14.98 22.72 -34.50
CA LEU A 4 13.56 22.59 -34.21
C LEU A 4 13.19 21.13 -33.89
N LEU A 5 13.75 20.19 -34.64
CA LEU A 5 13.60 18.74 -34.41
C LEU A 5 14.22 18.28 -33.08
N LEU A 6 15.37 18.85 -32.71
CA LEU A 6 16.00 18.58 -31.41
C LEU A 6 15.17 19.12 -30.24
N LEU A 7 14.60 20.31 -30.38
CA LEU A 7 13.72 20.90 -29.38
C LEU A 7 12.42 20.11 -29.20
N THR A 8 11.77 19.69 -30.30
CA THR A 8 10.56 18.88 -30.23
C THR A 8 10.84 17.49 -29.64
N ALA A 9 11.98 16.88 -29.98
CA ALA A 9 12.39 15.62 -29.36
C ALA A 9 12.62 15.76 -27.84
N LEU A 10 13.26 16.85 -27.38
CA LEU A 10 13.49 17.09 -25.95
C LEU A 10 12.19 17.27 -25.16
N ILE A 11 11.22 17.99 -25.75
CA ILE A 11 9.89 18.22 -25.14
C ILE A 11 9.10 16.90 -25.06
N ILE A 12 9.19 16.06 -26.08
CA ILE A 12 8.54 14.74 -26.09
C ILE A 12 9.16 13.84 -25.02
N LEU A 13 10.49 13.81 -24.86
CA LEU A 13 11.14 13.03 -23.79
C LEU A 13 10.79 13.50 -22.37
N ALA A 14 10.59 14.81 -22.17
CA ALA A 14 10.20 15.36 -20.87
C ALA A 14 8.75 15.01 -20.46
N MET A 15 7.89 14.60 -21.40
CA MET A 15 6.51 14.20 -21.11
C MET A 15 6.39 12.75 -20.60
N PHE A 16 7.44 11.92 -20.70
CA PHE A 16 7.42 10.52 -20.25
C PHE A 16 7.86 10.33 -18.79
N SER A 17 8.22 11.40 -18.07
CA SER A 17 8.69 11.26 -16.69
C SER A 17 7.53 11.28 -15.70
N LEU A 18 7.49 10.22 -14.88
CA LEU A 18 6.69 10.00 -13.66
C LEU A 18 5.29 9.42 -13.89
N ALA A 19 5.23 8.18 -14.38
CA ALA A 19 4.17 7.29 -13.89
C ALA A 19 4.39 7.12 -12.37
N ASP A 20 3.60 7.83 -11.56
CA ASP A 20 3.58 7.68 -10.11
C ASP A 20 3.04 6.27 -9.83
N ALA A 21 3.94 5.30 -9.65
CA ALA A 21 3.63 3.89 -9.53
C ALA A 21 3.13 3.55 -8.11
N ARG A 22 2.13 4.31 -7.66
CA ARG A 22 1.38 3.98 -6.45
C ARG A 22 0.57 2.72 -6.67
N VAL A 23 0.42 1.95 -5.59
CA VAL A 23 -0.59 0.90 -5.55
C VAL A 23 -1.94 1.52 -5.86
N LYS A 24 -2.67 0.95 -6.83
CA LYS A 24 -3.96 1.49 -7.23
C LYS A 24 -4.99 1.25 -6.14
N VAL A 25 -5.89 2.21 -5.99
CA VAL A 25 -6.91 2.25 -4.96
C VAL A 25 -8.25 2.52 -5.62
N LYS A 26 -9.30 1.86 -5.14
CA LYS A 26 -10.70 2.07 -5.53
C LYS A 26 -11.47 2.67 -4.35
N GLY A 27 -12.53 3.41 -4.65
CA GLY A 27 -13.40 4.02 -3.63
C GLY A 27 -12.88 5.33 -3.06
N ARG A 28 -13.57 5.85 -2.03
CA ARG A 28 -13.26 7.11 -1.33
C ARG A 28 -13.69 7.02 0.15
N GLY A 29 -13.01 7.76 1.02
CA GLY A 29 -13.28 7.78 2.46
C GLY A 29 -13.23 6.37 3.07
N ASN A 30 -14.19 6.04 3.93
CA ASN A 30 -14.31 4.73 4.56
C ASN A 30 -14.48 3.55 3.58
N ASN A 31 -14.86 3.80 2.32
CA ASN A 31 -15.01 2.79 1.27
C ASN A 31 -13.74 2.60 0.43
N MET A 32 -12.63 3.22 0.83
CA MET A 32 -11.36 3.12 0.15
C MET A 32 -10.74 1.72 0.33
N THR A 33 -10.28 1.11 -0.76
CA THR A 33 -9.63 -0.22 -0.75
C THR A 33 -8.57 -0.33 -1.84
N PHE A 34 -7.62 -1.24 -1.69
CA PHE A 34 -6.65 -1.55 -2.75
C PHE A 34 -7.35 -2.23 -3.91
N ASP A 35 -6.94 -1.89 -5.14
CA ASP A 35 -7.45 -2.54 -6.34
C ASP A 35 -6.87 -3.96 -6.47
N PRO A 36 -7.67 -5.04 -6.37
CA PRO A 36 -7.17 -6.41 -6.45
C PRO A 36 -6.54 -6.78 -7.80
N ASP A 37 -6.90 -6.03 -8.86
CA ASP A 37 -6.35 -6.21 -10.20
C ASP A 37 -4.96 -5.57 -10.35
N SER A 38 -4.60 -4.69 -9.41
CA SER A 38 -3.31 -3.99 -9.39
C SER A 38 -2.21 -4.70 -8.60
N VAL A 39 -2.54 -5.80 -7.90
CA VAL A 39 -1.60 -6.59 -7.12
C VAL A 39 -1.35 -7.96 -7.78
N SER A 40 -0.21 -8.58 -7.47
CA SER A 40 0.10 -9.91 -8.03
C SER A 40 -0.91 -10.96 -7.57
N PRO A 41 -1.24 -11.98 -8.41
CA PRO A 41 -2.15 -13.05 -8.02
C PRO A 41 -1.74 -13.78 -6.73
N SER A 42 -0.43 -13.86 -6.46
CA SER A 42 0.13 -14.51 -5.27
C SER A 42 -0.22 -13.80 -3.95
N VAL A 43 -0.47 -12.49 -3.95
CA VAL A 43 -0.80 -11.73 -2.72
C VAL A 43 -2.29 -11.47 -2.55
N ARG A 44 -3.12 -11.80 -3.55
CA ARG A 44 -4.58 -11.62 -3.49
C ARG A 44 -5.25 -12.32 -2.29
N PRO A 45 -4.89 -13.56 -1.90
CA PRO A 45 -5.49 -14.19 -0.72
C PRO A 45 -5.21 -13.40 0.56
N SER A 46 -4.01 -12.84 0.70
CA SER A 46 -3.65 -12.00 1.85
C SER A 46 -4.40 -10.66 1.81
N LEU A 47 -4.67 -10.10 0.62
CA LEU A 47 -5.45 -8.88 0.47
C LEU A 47 -6.92 -9.08 0.88
N ASP A 48 -7.51 -10.23 0.52
CA ASP A 48 -8.83 -10.62 1.01
C ASP A 48 -8.85 -10.78 2.55
N LEU A 49 -7.82 -11.45 3.09
CA LEU A 49 -7.66 -11.60 4.55
C LEU A 49 -7.59 -10.24 5.26
N LEU A 50 -6.80 -9.30 4.74
CA LEU A 50 -6.71 -7.92 5.25
C LEU A 50 -8.09 -7.26 5.28
N SER A 51 -8.84 -7.40 4.19
CA SER A 51 -10.16 -6.79 4.00
C SER A 51 -11.24 -7.33 4.92
N ARG A 52 -11.10 -8.57 5.41
CA ARG A 52 -12.04 -9.18 6.36
C ARG A 52 -11.64 -8.98 7.82
N LYS A 53 -10.35 -9.06 8.14
CA LYS A 53 -9.87 -9.11 9.52
C LYS A 53 -9.42 -7.74 10.04
N CYS A 54 -8.74 -6.93 9.22
CA CYS A 54 -8.15 -5.67 9.68
C CYS A 54 -9.11 -4.48 9.64
N VAL A 55 -10.33 -4.66 9.14
CA VAL A 55 -11.39 -3.64 9.14
C VAL A 55 -12.29 -3.68 10.38
N LYS A 56 -12.07 -4.65 11.29
CA LYS A 56 -12.89 -4.83 12.50
C LYS A 56 -12.74 -3.69 13.52
N CYS A 57 -11.63 -2.98 13.51
CA CYS A 57 -11.34 -1.92 14.49
C CYS A 57 -11.40 -0.49 13.90
N HIS A 58 -11.13 -0.35 12.60
CA HIS A 58 -11.12 0.92 11.89
C HIS A 58 -11.26 0.65 10.39
N SER A 59 -11.61 1.67 9.60
CA SER A 59 -11.78 1.51 8.16
C SER A 59 -10.47 1.12 7.46
N MET A 60 -10.61 0.51 6.27
CA MET A 60 -9.48 0.16 5.40
C MET A 60 -8.71 1.41 4.93
N GLU A 61 -9.40 2.56 4.88
CA GLU A 61 -8.83 3.87 4.55
C GLU A 61 -7.53 4.15 5.29
N TRP A 62 -7.45 3.81 6.59
CA TRP A 62 -6.26 4.10 7.38
C TRP A 62 -5.03 3.34 6.86
N THR A 63 -5.22 2.07 6.49
CA THR A 63 -4.16 1.25 5.90
C THR A 63 -3.78 1.77 4.53
N VAL A 64 -4.76 2.16 3.71
CA VAL A 64 -4.51 2.70 2.37
C VAL A 64 -3.70 4.00 2.44
N ILE A 65 -4.11 4.95 3.29
CA ILE A 65 -3.39 6.20 3.51
C ILE A 65 -1.98 5.92 4.03
N ALA A 66 -1.81 4.99 4.97
CA ALA A 66 -0.51 4.64 5.52
C ALA A 66 0.45 4.12 4.44
N ILE A 67 -0.04 3.26 3.55
CA ILE A 67 0.74 2.73 2.42
C ILE A 67 1.06 3.83 1.41
N GLN A 68 0.06 4.61 0.98
CA GLN A 68 0.24 5.62 -0.06
C GLN A 68 1.16 6.77 0.36
N THR A 69 1.10 7.17 1.63
CA THR A 69 1.83 8.34 2.14
C THR A 69 3.11 7.98 2.89
N GLY A 70 3.27 6.71 3.28
CA GLY A 70 4.33 6.29 4.19
C GLY A 70 4.21 6.87 5.60
N ARG A 71 3.01 7.31 6.02
CA ARG A 71 2.75 7.89 7.36
C ARG A 71 1.48 7.33 7.98
N ALA A 72 1.55 6.97 9.26
CA ALA A 72 0.38 6.54 10.01
C ALA A 72 -0.65 7.69 10.14
N PRO A 73 -1.93 7.51 9.76
CA PRO A 73 -2.91 8.60 9.66
C PRO A 73 -3.19 9.34 10.97
N ILE A 74 -3.12 8.63 12.11
CA ILE A 74 -3.48 9.19 13.42
C ILE A 74 -2.28 9.83 14.11
N THR A 75 -1.13 9.17 14.09
CA THR A 75 0.05 9.62 14.84
C THR A 75 1.03 10.43 14.00
N GLY A 76 0.87 10.40 12.67
CA GLY A 76 1.81 10.96 11.72
C GLY A 76 3.18 10.27 11.71
N GLN A 77 3.37 9.17 12.45
CA GLN A 77 4.65 8.47 12.51
C GLN A 77 5.00 7.81 11.16
N PRO A 78 6.29 7.63 10.84
CA PRO A 78 6.69 6.88 9.64
C PRO A 78 6.03 5.50 9.60
N PHE A 79 5.54 5.12 8.42
CA PHE A 79 4.98 3.81 8.14
C PHE A 79 5.87 3.09 7.12
N ASP A 80 6.84 2.34 7.64
CA ASP A 80 7.82 1.58 6.86
C ASP A 80 7.84 0.10 7.28
N LYS A 81 8.77 -0.68 6.72
CA LYS A 81 8.89 -2.11 7.02
C LYS A 81 9.17 -2.40 8.51
N GLN A 82 9.87 -1.49 9.20
CA GLN A 82 10.12 -1.63 10.64
C GLN A 82 8.84 -1.39 11.43
N ALA A 83 8.06 -0.37 11.06
CA ALA A 83 6.74 -0.11 11.64
C ALA A 83 5.78 -1.28 11.41
N VAL A 84 5.75 -1.86 10.20
CA VAL A 84 4.93 -3.05 9.89
C VAL A 84 5.35 -4.27 10.72
N LYS A 85 6.65 -4.50 10.90
CA LYS A 85 7.15 -5.58 11.78
C LYS A 85 6.71 -5.37 13.23
N ALA A 86 6.85 -4.16 13.76
CA ALA A 86 6.41 -3.82 15.10
C ALA A 86 4.89 -3.97 15.26
N TYR A 87 4.11 -3.59 14.23
CA TYR A 87 2.68 -3.80 14.19
C TYR A 87 2.31 -5.29 14.24
N GLY A 88 3.00 -6.16 13.47
CA GLY A 88 2.80 -7.61 13.56
C GLY A 88 3.03 -8.16 14.97
N ILE A 89 4.10 -7.73 15.65
CA ILE A 89 4.39 -8.10 17.05
C ILE A 89 3.29 -7.60 17.99
N LYS A 90 2.81 -6.37 17.79
CA LYS A 90 1.68 -5.82 18.54
C LYS A 90 0.43 -6.68 18.37
N MET A 91 0.12 -7.12 17.16
CA MET A 91 -1.05 -7.96 16.88
C MET A 91 -0.95 -9.35 17.51
N LEU A 92 0.26 -9.92 17.66
CA LEU A 92 0.47 -11.16 18.40
C LEU A 92 0.20 -11.04 19.91
N ARG A 93 0.33 -9.83 20.46
CA ARG A 93 0.14 -9.54 21.90
C ARG A 93 -1.27 -9.04 22.21
N LYS A 94 -1.99 -8.55 21.21
CA LYS A 94 -3.33 -7.99 21.41
C LYS A 94 -4.32 -9.15 21.63
N PRO A 95 -5.08 -9.17 22.73
CA PRO A 95 -6.14 -10.16 22.90
C PRO A 95 -7.27 -9.90 21.89
N ASN A 96 -8.01 -10.95 21.54
CA ASN A 96 -9.26 -10.86 20.75
C ASN A 96 -9.10 -10.25 19.35
N THR A 97 -7.96 -10.47 18.68
CA THR A 97 -7.77 -10.04 17.29
C THR A 97 -8.53 -10.90 16.27
N ASP A 98 -8.97 -12.10 16.66
CA ASP A 98 -9.51 -13.12 15.74
C ASP A 98 -8.55 -13.41 14.57
N MET A 99 -7.24 -13.42 14.87
CA MET A 99 -6.19 -13.73 13.91
C MET A 99 -5.20 -14.73 14.51
N SER A 100 -4.90 -15.77 13.76
CA SER A 100 -3.82 -16.70 14.04
C SER A 100 -2.45 -16.05 13.79
N LYS A 101 -1.40 -16.67 14.35
CA LYS A 101 -0.01 -16.28 14.10
C LYS A 101 0.35 -16.30 12.61
N GLN A 102 -0.21 -17.25 11.86
CA GLN A 102 0.02 -17.39 10.43
C GLN A 102 -0.64 -16.25 9.64
N GLU A 103 -1.91 -15.95 9.93
CA GLU A 103 -2.62 -14.82 9.31
C GLU A 103 -1.91 -13.49 9.58
N ILE A 104 -1.42 -13.25 10.80
CA ILE A 104 -0.64 -12.04 11.13
C ILE A 104 0.63 -11.97 10.28
N ARG A 105 1.33 -13.09 10.10
CA ARG A 105 2.53 -13.16 9.26
C ARG A 105 2.21 -12.83 7.79
N GLU A 106 1.13 -13.37 7.26
CA GLU A 106 0.68 -13.11 5.89
C GLU A 106 0.34 -11.63 5.67
N ILE A 107 -0.34 -10.99 6.64
CA ILE A 107 -0.60 -9.56 6.59
C ILE A 107 0.69 -8.75 6.62
N VAL A 108 1.67 -9.10 7.46
CA VAL A 108 2.98 -8.43 7.49
C VAL A 108 3.70 -8.54 6.14
N ILE A 109 3.66 -9.71 5.50
CA ILE A 109 4.25 -9.93 4.17
C ILE A 109 3.54 -9.06 3.13
N LEU A 110 2.21 -9.06 3.12
CA LEU A 110 1.41 -8.22 2.23
C LEU A 110 1.73 -6.74 2.41
N LEU A 111 1.72 -6.21 3.63
CA LEU A 111 1.96 -4.79 3.88
C LEU A 111 3.36 -4.36 3.44
N ASN A 112 4.38 -5.21 3.64
CA ASN A 112 5.72 -4.95 3.12
C ASN A 112 5.76 -4.95 1.58
N HIS A 113 5.05 -5.89 0.95
CA HIS A 113 4.91 -5.90 -0.51
C HIS A 113 4.24 -4.63 -1.03
N LEU A 114 3.14 -4.19 -0.40
CA LEU A 114 2.44 -2.96 -0.78
C LEU A 114 3.32 -1.71 -0.58
N ILE A 115 4.15 -1.67 0.47
CA ILE A 115 5.15 -0.60 0.65
C ILE A 115 6.17 -0.62 -0.49
N ASP A 116 6.66 -1.79 -0.89
CA ASP A 116 7.62 -1.90 -1.98
C ASP A 116 7.01 -1.50 -3.32
N GLU A 117 5.81 -1.97 -3.63
CA GLU A 117 5.10 -1.60 -4.87
C GLU A 117 4.83 -0.10 -4.91
N ASN A 118 4.40 0.52 -3.80
CA ASN A 118 4.11 1.95 -3.76
C ASN A 118 5.35 2.85 -3.88
N ARG A 119 6.56 2.28 -3.79
CA ARG A 119 7.84 3.01 -3.89
C ARG A 119 8.52 2.83 -5.25
N LYS A 120 7.99 1.99 -6.13
CA LYS A 120 8.47 1.84 -7.50
C LYS A 120 8.09 3.05 -8.33
#